data_AF-A0A0Q9RLS1-F1
#
_entry.id   AF-A0A0Q9RLS1-F1
#
_cell.length_a   1.000
_cell.length_b   1.000
_cell.length_c   1.000
_cell.angle_alpha   90.00
_cell.angle_beta   90.00
_cell.angle_gamma   90.00
#
_symmetry.space_group_name_H-M   'P 1'
#
loop_
_entity.id
_entity.type
_entity.pdbx_description
1 polymer ?
#
loop_
_entity_poly.entity_id
_entity_poly.type
_entity_poly.pdbx_seq_one_letter_code
_entity_poly.pdbx_strand_id
1 'polypeptide(L)' 'MAVMSRLCAVCGAPFTATRTDAEICSGACRKRRSRAVTKAREEKAAADLARLLHLVSAALDESPSTKGMN' A
#
# COMPACT_ATOMS: atom_id res chain seq x y z
N MET A 1 34.89 12.15 -10.77
CA MET A 1 33.52 11.95 -10.26
C MET A 1 32.96 10.71 -10.93
N ALA A 2 32.67 9.64 -10.19
CA ALA A 2 32.07 8.44 -10.78
C ALA A 2 30.58 8.70 -11.04
N VAL A 3 30.18 8.69 -12.31
CA VAL A 3 28.78 8.79 -12.72
C VAL A 3 28.18 7.39 -12.60
N MET A 4 27.32 7.17 -11.60
CA MET A 4 26.56 5.93 -11.49
C MET A 4 25.27 6.07 -12.30
N SER A 5 25.21 5.39 -13.45
CA SER A 5 23.96 5.24 -14.20
C SER A 5 23.08 4.20 -13.52
N ARG A 6 21.80 4.54 -13.34
CA ARG A 6 20.78 3.64 -12.76
C ARG A 6 19.48 3.73 -13.53
N LEU A 7 18.64 2.72 -13.38
CA LEU A 7 17.29 2.71 -13.95
C LEU A 7 16.28 3.27 -12.94
N CYS A 8 15.40 4.14 -13.41
CA CYS A 8 14.33 4.69 -12.58
C CYS A 8 13.31 3.59 -12.23
N ALA A 9 13.02 3.42 -10.94
CA ALA A 9 12.04 2.44 -10.46
C ALA A 9 10.59 2.70 -10.92
N VAL A 10 10.31 3.90 -11.48
CA VAL A 10 8.96 4.31 -11.90
C VAL A 10 8.76 4.22 -13.42
N CYS A 11 9.77 4.61 -14.20
CA CYS A 11 9.64 4.69 -15.66
C CYS A 11 10.68 3.85 -16.43
N GLY A 12 11.64 3.22 -15.75
CA GLY A 12 12.69 2.43 -16.37
C GLY A 12 13.78 3.22 -17.10
N ALA A 13 13.65 4.55 -17.22
CA ALA A 13 14.63 5.37 -17.92
C ALA A 13 16.00 5.37 -17.19
N PRO A 14 17.12 5.30 -17.93
CA PRO A 14 18.44 5.48 -17.35
C PRO A 14 18.60 6.93 -16.88
N PHE A 15 19.19 7.12 -15.71
CA PHE A 15 19.51 8.44 -15.17
C PHE A 15 20.82 8.43 -14.40
N THR A 16 21.43 9.60 -14.31
CA THR A 16 22.63 9.83 -13.50
C THR A 16 22.23 9.98 -12.04
N ALA A 17 22.57 8.99 -11.22
CA ALA A 17 22.34 9.04 -9.78
C ALA A 17 23.40 9.92 -9.11
N THR A 18 22.96 10.94 -8.36
CA THR A 18 23.84 11.76 -7.52
C THR A 18 24.11 11.15 -6.15
N ARG A 19 23.28 10.18 -5.73
CA ARG A 19 23.39 9.44 -4.47
C ARG A 19 23.28 7.94 -4.70
N THR A 20 23.92 7.17 -3.83
CA THR A 20 23.95 5.69 -3.87
C THR A 20 22.59 5.04 -3.58
N ASP A 21 21.63 5.79 -3.05
CA ASP A 21 20.25 5.36 -2.77
C ASP A 21 19.23 6.00 -3.73
N ALA A 22 19.69 6.71 -4.77
CA ALA A 22 18.77 7.29 -5.74
C ALA A 22 18.10 6.19 -6.59
N GLU A 23 16.78 6.12 -6.52
CA GLU A 23 15.92 5.18 -7.28
C GLU A 23 15.08 5.86 -8.36
N ILE A 24 15.02 7.21 -8.36
CA ILE A 24 14.04 7.99 -9.13
C ILE A 24 14.77 9.06 -9.93
N CYS A 25 14.51 9.09 -11.24
CA CYS A 25 15.19 10.01 -12.16
C CYS A 25 14.74 11.48 -12.04
N SER A 26 13.51 11.75 -11.60
CA SER A 26 12.94 13.10 -11.64
C SER A 26 11.84 13.35 -10.62
N GLY A 27 11.54 14.63 -10.39
CA GLY A 27 10.42 15.03 -9.53
C GLY A 27 9.06 14.52 -10.03
N ALA A 28 8.88 14.36 -11.35
CA ALA A 28 7.65 13.81 -11.92
C ALA A 28 7.46 12.33 -11.52
N CYS A 29 8.52 11.53 -11.65
CA CYS A 29 8.50 10.13 -11.21
C CYS A 29 8.32 10.00 -9.69
N ARG A 30 8.90 10.92 -8.91
CA ARG A 30 8.68 10.99 -7.45
C ARG A 30 7.21 11.24 -7.11
N LYS A 31 6.54 12.16 -7.81
CA LYS A 31 5.11 12.42 -7.65
C LYS A 31 4.26 11.21 -8.03
N ARG A 32 4.60 10.51 -9.13
CA ARG A 32 3.92 9.27 -9.54
C ARG A 32 4.05 8.18 -8.46
N ARG A 33 5.26 7.94 -7.95
CA ARG A 33 5.49 6.98 -6.85
C ARG A 33 4.69 7.36 -5.61
N SER A 34 4.73 8.63 -5.21
CA SER A 34 3.98 9.13 -4.04
C SER A 34 2.47 8.87 -4.18
N ARG A 35 1.88 9.21 -5.34
CA ARG A 35 0.47 8.94 -5.63
C ARG A 35 0.13 7.45 -5.59
N ALA A 36 0.99 6.60 -6.15
CA ALA A 36 0.80 5.15 -6.12
C ALA A 36 0.82 4.61 -4.69
N VAL A 37 1.75 5.08 -3.84
CA VAL A 37 1.83 4.67 -2.44
C VAL A 37 0.60 5.13 -1.65
N THR A 38 0.13 6.37 -1.85
CA THR A 38 -1.10 6.85 -1.20
C THR A 38 -2.31 6.01 -1.59
N LYS A 39 -2.50 5.76 -2.90
CA LYS A 39 -3.60 4.92 -3.40
C LYS A 39 -3.57 3.52 -2.80
N ALA A 40 -2.40 2.88 -2.76
CA ALA A 40 -2.25 1.56 -2.18
C ALA A 40 -2.54 1.53 -0.67
N ARG A 41 -2.19 2.60 0.06
CA ARG A 41 -2.51 2.74 1.49
C ARG A 41 -4.01 2.90 1.73
N GLU A 42 -4.67 3.71 0.91
CA GLU A 42 -6.12 3.92 0.98
C GLU A 42 -6.87 2.61 0.68
N GLU A 43 -6.48 1.89 -0.38
CA GLU A 43 -7.05 0.59 -0.74
C GLU A 43 -6.85 -0.44 0.38
N LYS A 44 -5.65 -0.49 0.99
CA LYS A 44 -5.39 -1.37 2.11
C LYS A 44 -6.22 -0.98 3.34
N ALA A 45 -6.31 0.30 3.68
CA ALA A 45 -7.10 0.77 4.82
C ALA A 45 -8.60 0.46 4.64
N ALA A 46 -9.11 0.60 3.42
CA ALA A 46 -10.49 0.22 3.10
C ALA A 46 -10.70 -1.30 3.25
N ALA A 47 -9.77 -2.12 2.77
CA ALA A 47 -9.82 -3.57 2.93
C ALA A 47 -9.75 -4.00 4.41
N ASP A 48 -8.88 -3.36 5.19
CA ASP A 48 -8.76 -3.61 6.63
C ASP A 48 -10.07 -3.24 7.36
N LEU A 49 -10.68 -2.09 7.03
CA LEU A 49 -11.98 -1.70 7.60
C LEU A 49 -13.09 -2.68 7.21
N ALA A 50 -13.17 -3.09 5.94
CA ALA A 50 -14.16 -4.07 5.48
C ALA A 50 -14.02 -5.41 6.23
N ARG A 51 -12.77 -5.85 6.44
CA ARG A 51 -12.47 -7.05 7.22
C ARG A 51 -12.92 -6.92 8.67
N LEU A 52 -12.64 -5.78 9.31
CA LEU A 52 -13.09 -5.52 10.68
C LEU A 52 -14.61 -5.53 10.80
N LEU A 53 -15.32 -4.88 9.87
CA LEU A 53 -16.78 -4.89 9.84
C LEU A 53 -17.34 -6.31 9.71
N HIS A 54 -16.75 -7.14 8.84
CA HIS A 54 -17.17 -8.54 8.70
C HIS A 54 -16.99 -9.33 9.99
N LEU A 55 -15.86 -9.16 10.70
CA LEU A 55 -15.60 -9.81 11.98
C LEU A 55 -16.59 -9.37 13.06
N VAL A 56 -16.90 -8.07 13.12
CA VAL A 56 -17.87 -7.53 14.08
C VAL A 56 -19.27 -8.07 13.79
N SER A 57 -19.69 -8.10 12.52
CA SER A 57 -20.99 -8.68 12.14
C SER A 57 -21.10 -10.15 12.55
N ALA A 58 -20.05 -10.96 12.29
CA ALA A 58 -20.02 -12.36 12.70
C ALA A 58 -20.15 -12.52 14.22
N ALA A 59 -19.45 -11.69 14.99
CA ALA A 59 -19.49 -11.74 16.46
C ALA A 59 -20.86 -11.35 17.05
N LEU A 60 -21.64 -10.52 16.37
CA LEU A 60 -22.99 -10.12 16.82
C LEU A 60 -24.06 -11.17 16.47
N ASP A 61 -23.85 -11.96 15.43
CA ASP A 61 -24.77 -13.04 15.03
C ASP A 61 -24.65 -14.27 15.93
N GLU A 62 -23.52 -14.42 16.65
CA GLU A 62 -23.38 -15.35 17.77
C GLU A 62 -24.14 -14.87 19.02
N SER A 63 -25.44 -14.55 18.87
CA SER A 63 -26.36 -14.62 19.98
C SER A 63 -26.45 -16.11 20.37
N PRO A 64 -26.07 -16.50 21.61
CA PRO A 64 -26.25 -17.87 22.05
C PRO A 64 -27.75 -18.14 22.00
N SER A 65 -28.20 -18.83 20.94
CA SER A 65 -29.51 -19.44 20.88
C SER A 65 -29.50 -20.48 21.99
N THR A 66 -29.88 -20.04 23.20
CA THR A 66 -30.16 -20.89 24.35
C THR A 66 -31.32 -21.75 23.93
N LYS A 67 -30.97 -22.86 23.28
CA LYS A 67 -31.84 -23.98 23.03
C LYS A 67 -32.37 -24.39 24.40
N GLY A 68 -33.61 -23.99 24.68
CA GLY A 68 -34.35 -24.43 25.83
C GLY A 68 -34.29 -25.95 25.88
N MET A 69 -33.58 -26.46 26.87
CA MET A 69 -33.57 -27.88 27.24
C MET A 69 -34.30 -27.97 28.57
N ASN A 70 -35.54 -28.46 28.44
CA ASN A 70 -36.34 -29.24 29.39
C ASN A 70 -37.06 -28.49 30.52
#